data_AF-A0ABD1RUB2-F1
#
_entry.id   AF-A0ABD1RUB2-F1
#
_cell.length_a   1.000
_cell.length_b   1.000
_cell.length_c   1.000
_cell.angle_alpha   90.00
_cell.angle_beta   90.00
_cell.angle_gamma   90.00
#
_symmetry.space_group_name_H-M   'P 1'
#
loop_
_entity.id
_entity.type
_entity.pdbx_description
1 polymer ?
#
loop_
_entity_poly.entity_id
_entity_poly.type
_entity_poly.pdbx_seq_one_letter_code
_entity_poly.pdbx_strand_id
1 'polypeptide(L)'
;MNALKRVVLAYTSFMDKDISRASANSKKELHTRLSEDLVDALKRPFLELSASIRLTLREIHQEVVFLLSENVELRAKKMSFIRAMAETESLNIDINSAKSKLNELSSEVMIDDSSLISLASEMKELQAKIDECKMRLAAKKCNVSLEIERTKALMRAI
;
A
#
# COMPACT_ATOMS: atom_id res chain seq x y z
N MET A 1 44.60 38.49 -18.01
CA MET A 1 44.65 37.08 -17.56
C MET A 1 44.09 36.84 -16.15
N ASN A 2 44.38 37.71 -15.17
CA ASN A 2 44.03 37.50 -13.74
C ASN A 2 42.53 37.33 -13.45
N ALA A 3 41.63 37.96 -14.21
CA ALA A 3 40.19 37.81 -14.02
C ALA A 3 39.68 36.42 -14.45
N LEU A 4 39.95 35.99 -15.69
CA LEU A 4 39.57 34.67 -16.19
C LEU A 4 40.16 33.54 -15.35
N LYS A 5 41.44 33.64 -14.99
CA LYS A 5 42.10 32.65 -14.13
C LYS A 5 41.39 32.48 -12.79
N ARG A 6 40.98 33.59 -12.14
CA ARG A 6 40.24 33.55 -10.87
C ARG A 6 38.86 32.90 -11.03
N VAL A 7 38.12 33.25 -12.08
CA VAL A 7 36.79 32.69 -12.35
C VAL A 7 36.87 31.20 -12.63
N VAL A 8 37.82 30.76 -13.47
CA VAL A 8 38.04 29.34 -13.76
C VAL A 8 38.41 28.57 -12.49
N LEU A 9 39.32 29.10 -11.65
CA LEU A 9 39.68 28.47 -10.37
C LEU A 9 38.49 28.36 -9.40
N ALA A 10 37.66 29.39 -9.31
CA ALA A 10 36.48 29.38 -8.46
C ALA A 10 35.45 28.36 -8.96
N TYR A 11 35.20 28.34 -10.27
CA TYR A 11 34.28 27.39 -10.91
C TYR A 11 34.76 25.94 -10.73
N THR A 12 36.03 25.63 -11.03
CA THR A 12 36.56 24.27 -10.87
C THR A 12 36.65 23.85 -9.42
N SER A 13 36.97 24.76 -8.49
CA SER A 13 36.94 24.46 -7.05
C SER A 13 35.51 24.15 -6.57
N PHE A 14 34.50 24.80 -7.13
CA PHE A 14 33.11 24.45 -6.84
C PHE A 14 32.76 23.07 -7.40
N MET A 15 33.17 22.78 -8.64
CA MET A 15 32.95 21.47 -9.26
C MET A 15 33.64 20.34 -8.51
N ASP A 16 34.79 20.58 -7.90
CA ASP A 16 35.52 19.57 -7.15
C ASP A 16 34.89 19.31 -5.77
N LYS A 17 34.54 20.37 -5.03
CA LYS A 17 34.19 20.26 -3.60
C LYS A 17 32.69 20.18 -3.32
N ASP A 18 31.89 20.82 -4.15
CA ASP A 18 30.50 21.14 -3.82
C ASP A 18 29.49 20.59 -4.84
N ILE A 19 29.95 20.00 -5.94
CA ILE A 19 29.08 19.59 -7.05
C ILE A 19 28.00 18.61 -6.66
N SER A 20 28.31 17.68 -5.75
CA SER A 20 27.33 16.71 -5.25
C SER A 20 26.19 17.36 -4.45
N ARG A 21 26.39 18.61 -4.01
CA ARG A 21 25.43 19.44 -3.27
C ARG A 21 24.86 20.57 -4.13
N ALA A 22 25.19 20.65 -5.41
CA ALA A 22 24.71 21.71 -6.31
C ALA A 22 23.17 21.75 -6.44
N SER A 23 22.48 20.66 -6.06
CA SER A 23 21.02 20.60 -5.98
C SER A 23 20.42 21.29 -4.74
N ALA A 24 21.22 21.61 -3.71
CA ALA A 24 20.75 22.37 -2.55
C ALA A 24 20.66 23.86 -2.89
N ASN A 25 19.58 24.54 -2.49
CA ASN A 25 19.27 25.92 -2.92
C ASN A 25 20.47 26.88 -2.82
N SER A 26 21.19 26.89 -1.69
CA SER A 26 22.35 27.78 -1.48
C SER A 26 23.55 27.48 -2.40
N LYS A 27 23.74 26.22 -2.80
CA LYS A 27 24.81 25.80 -3.71
C LYS A 27 24.39 25.91 -5.17
N LYS A 28 23.11 25.78 -5.46
CA LYS A 28 22.51 26.04 -6.77
C LYS A 28 22.72 27.50 -7.18
N GLU A 29 22.41 28.44 -6.30
CA GLU A 29 22.63 29.88 -6.54
C GLU A 29 24.11 30.24 -6.72
N LEU A 30 25.01 29.56 -5.99
CA LEU A 30 26.45 29.76 -6.17
C LEU A 30 26.92 29.22 -7.52
N HIS A 31 26.45 28.03 -7.93
CA HIS A 31 26.75 27.47 -9.24
C HIS A 31 26.28 28.39 -10.38
N THR A 32 25.04 28.89 -10.30
CA THR A 32 24.48 29.79 -11.31
C THR A 32 25.34 31.05 -11.46
N ARG A 33 25.73 31.68 -10.34
CA ARG A 33 26.62 32.86 -10.37
C ARG A 33 27.99 32.55 -10.97
N LEU A 34 28.63 31.46 -10.55
CA LEU A 34 29.95 31.07 -11.09
C LEU A 34 29.89 30.69 -12.57
N SER A 35 28.78 30.10 -13.01
CA SER A 35 28.48 29.79 -14.41
C SER A 35 28.34 31.05 -15.25
N GLU A 36 27.54 32.02 -14.79
CA GLU A 36 27.37 33.33 -15.44
C GLU A 36 28.71 34.08 -15.52
N ASP A 37 29.47 34.13 -14.42
CA ASP A 37 30.80 34.74 -14.37
C ASP A 37 31.77 34.11 -15.38
N LEU A 38 31.73 32.77 -15.53
CA LEU A 38 32.58 32.04 -16.48
C LEU A 38 32.21 32.34 -17.92
N VAL A 39 30.91 32.33 -18.24
CA VAL A 39 30.40 32.68 -19.56
C VAL A 39 30.80 34.10 -19.94
N ASP A 40 30.64 35.05 -19.02
CA ASP A 40 30.96 36.45 -19.26
C ASP A 40 32.46 36.70 -19.33
N ALA A 41 33.27 35.99 -18.55
CA ALA A 41 34.71 36.00 -18.70
C ALA A 41 35.10 35.49 -20.09
N LEU A 42 34.57 34.34 -20.54
CA LEU A 42 34.89 33.72 -21.84
C LEU A 42 34.43 34.53 -23.08
N LYS A 43 33.53 35.50 -22.91
CA LYS A 43 33.14 36.46 -23.97
C LYS A 43 34.15 37.60 -24.15
N ARG A 44 34.95 37.92 -23.14
CA ARG A 44 35.89 39.07 -23.20
C ARG A 44 37.11 38.76 -24.09
N PRO A 45 37.60 39.73 -24.86
CA PRO A 45 38.83 39.56 -25.63
C PRO A 45 40.03 39.55 -24.68
N PHE A 46 40.68 38.38 -24.56
CA PHE A 46 41.96 38.25 -23.88
C PHE A 46 43.06 38.10 -24.92
N LEU A 47 44.01 39.04 -24.90
CA LEU A 47 45.15 39.12 -25.83
C LEU A 47 46.05 37.87 -25.82
N GLU A 48 46.01 37.06 -24.75
CA GLU A 48 46.89 35.91 -24.54
C GLU A 48 46.19 34.53 -24.65
N LEU A 49 44.86 34.49 -24.80
CA LEU A 49 44.14 33.21 -24.95
C LEU A 49 43.77 32.99 -26.40
N SER A 50 44.26 31.89 -26.99
CA SER A 50 43.90 31.51 -28.35
C SER A 50 42.37 31.30 -28.47
N ALA A 51 41.83 31.54 -29.67
CA ALA A 51 40.42 31.35 -29.93
C ALA A 51 39.99 29.88 -29.72
N SER A 52 40.87 28.92 -30.01
CA SER A 52 40.61 27.48 -29.81
C SER A 52 40.40 27.13 -28.34
N ILE A 53 41.26 27.61 -27.43
CA ILE A 53 41.13 27.33 -25.98
C ILE A 53 39.84 27.94 -25.44
N ARG A 54 39.45 29.14 -25.89
CA ARG A 54 38.17 29.75 -25.51
C ARG A 54 36.97 28.91 -25.94
N LEU A 55 37.03 28.34 -27.15
CA LEU A 55 35.96 27.49 -27.66
C LEU A 55 35.83 26.22 -26.83
N THR A 56 36.94 25.51 -26.60
CA THR A 56 36.97 24.29 -25.78
C THR A 56 36.45 24.52 -24.36
N LEU A 57 36.81 25.64 -23.72
CA LEU A 57 36.30 25.98 -22.39
C LEU A 57 34.78 26.21 -22.37
N ARG A 58 34.20 26.77 -23.45
CA ARG A 58 32.75 26.92 -23.56
C ARG A 58 32.05 25.59 -23.75
N GLU A 59 32.60 24.73 -24.61
CA GLU A 59 32.05 23.38 -24.87
C GLU A 59 32.05 22.55 -23.58
N ILE A 60 33.17 22.53 -22.84
CA ILE A 60 33.26 21.85 -21.55
C ILE A 60 32.25 22.43 -20.55
N HIS A 61 32.14 23.76 -20.48
CA HIS A 61 31.17 24.39 -19.59
C HIS A 61 29.72 23.98 -19.92
N GLN A 62 29.34 23.96 -21.20
CA GLN A 62 28.01 23.54 -21.64
C GLN A 62 27.73 22.07 -21.29
N GLU A 63 28.67 21.18 -21.57
CA GLU A 63 28.56 19.75 -21.24
C GLU A 63 28.35 19.54 -19.74
N VAL A 64 29.11 20.28 -18.93
CA VAL A 64 29.00 20.20 -17.47
C VAL A 64 27.64 20.70 -16.98
N VAL A 65 27.12 21.80 -17.52
CA VAL A 65 25.78 22.30 -17.19
C VAL A 65 24.71 21.28 -17.59
N PHE A 66 24.84 20.66 -18.75
CA PHE A 66 23.94 19.62 -19.23
C PHE A 66 23.92 18.40 -18.29
N LEU A 67 25.08 17.83 -17.98
CA LEU A 67 25.19 16.66 -17.08
C LEU A 67 24.66 16.94 -15.67
N LEU A 68 24.81 18.17 -15.18
CA LEU A 68 24.22 18.56 -13.89
C LEU A 68 22.69 18.59 -13.92
N SER A 69 22.11 19.07 -15.01
CA SER A 69 20.66 19.08 -15.17
C SER A 69 20.10 17.64 -15.20
N GLU A 70 20.76 16.75 -15.95
CA GLU A 70 20.40 15.33 -16.01
C GLU A 70 20.54 14.65 -14.63
N ASN A 71 21.60 14.97 -13.88
CA ASN A 71 21.78 14.43 -12.53
C ASN A 71 20.65 14.83 -11.57
N VAL A 72 20.17 16.07 -11.66
CA VAL A 72 19.04 16.55 -10.84
C VAL A 72 17.77 15.77 -11.19
N GLU A 73 17.48 15.55 -12.46
CA GLU A 73 16.33 14.75 -12.89
C GLU A 73 16.43 13.30 -12.42
N LEU A 74 17.60 12.67 -12.55
CA LEU A 74 17.84 11.31 -12.09
C LEU A 74 17.66 11.19 -10.57
N ARG A 75 18.12 12.17 -9.78
CA ARG A 75 17.89 12.21 -8.34
C ARG A 75 16.42 12.34 -7.99
N ALA A 76 15.68 13.19 -8.70
CA ALA A 76 14.24 13.35 -8.51
C ALA A 76 13.48 12.05 -8.81
N LYS A 77 13.80 11.38 -9.93
CA LYS A 77 13.25 10.08 -10.30
C LYS A 77 13.57 9.00 -9.25
N LYS A 78 14.83 8.94 -8.78
CA LYS A 78 15.24 8.03 -7.71
C LYS A 78 14.44 8.25 -6.42
N MET A 79 14.24 9.50 -6.01
CA MET A 79 13.46 9.82 -4.81
C MET A 79 11.99 9.41 -4.97
N SER A 80 11.39 9.68 -6.13
CA SER A 80 10.04 9.24 -6.46
C SER A 80 9.92 7.72 -6.41
N PHE A 81 10.91 7.00 -6.95
CA PHE A 81 10.93 5.54 -6.93
C PHE A 81 11.01 4.98 -5.51
N ILE A 82 11.88 5.53 -4.66
CA ILE A 82 11.99 5.13 -3.25
C ILE A 82 10.65 5.33 -2.52
N ARG A 83 9.96 6.45 -2.79
CA ARG A 83 8.63 6.69 -2.20
C ARG A 83 7.59 5.68 -2.65
N ALA A 84 7.50 5.43 -3.95
CA ALA A 84 6.56 4.44 -4.51
C ALA A 84 6.83 3.02 -3.97
N MET A 85 8.10 2.65 -3.79
CA MET A 85 8.48 1.38 -3.17
C MET A 85 8.00 1.29 -1.72
N ALA A 86 8.15 2.36 -0.93
CA ALA A 86 7.69 2.39 0.46
C ALA A 86 6.16 2.31 0.57
N GLU A 87 5.43 2.99 -0.32
CA GLU A 87 3.96 2.91 -0.41
C GLU A 87 3.49 1.50 -0.78
N THR A 88 4.18 0.86 -1.74
CA THR A 88 3.88 -0.53 -2.14
C THR A 88 4.08 -1.52 -1.00
N GLU A 89 5.18 -1.36 -0.23
CA GLU A 89 5.44 -2.21 0.93
C GLU A 89 4.36 -2.03 2.02
N SER A 90 3.95 -0.78 2.29
CA SER A 90 2.85 -0.49 3.22
C SER A 90 1.55 -1.17 2.79
N LEU A 91 1.18 -1.07 1.51
CA LEU A 91 -0.03 -1.71 0.99
C LEU A 91 0.03 -3.24 1.06
N ASN A 92 1.20 -3.84 0.86
CA ASN A 92 1.38 -5.29 1.03
C ASN A 92 1.14 -5.74 2.48
N ILE A 93 1.57 -4.95 3.46
CA ILE A 93 1.30 -5.22 4.87
C ILE A 93 -0.21 -5.19 5.13
N ASP A 94 -0.90 -4.16 4.62
CA ASP A 94 -2.35 -4.02 4.78
C ASP A 94 -3.13 -5.15 4.11
N ILE A 95 -2.73 -5.55 2.89
CA ILE A 95 -3.31 -6.69 2.16
C ILE A 95 -3.14 -7.98 2.97
N ASN A 96 -1.97 -8.24 3.53
CA ASN A 96 -1.72 -9.43 4.33
C ASN A 96 -2.56 -9.43 5.61
N SER A 97 -2.71 -8.27 6.26
CA SER A 97 -3.59 -8.13 7.43
C SER A 97 -5.05 -8.41 7.06
N ALA A 98 -5.55 -7.83 5.98
CA ALA A 98 -6.91 -8.05 5.50
C ALA A 98 -7.16 -9.52 5.13
N LYS A 99 -6.20 -10.17 4.49
CA LYS A 99 -6.27 -11.60 4.15
C LYS A 99 -6.33 -12.48 5.40
N SER A 100 -5.56 -12.16 6.43
CA SER A 100 -5.61 -12.89 7.71
C SER A 100 -6.99 -12.76 8.36
N LYS A 101 -7.54 -11.54 8.42
CA LYS A 101 -8.89 -11.28 8.96
C LYS A 101 -9.99 -12.02 8.18
N LEU A 102 -9.86 -12.05 6.85
CA LEU A 102 -10.81 -12.78 6.00
C LEU A 102 -10.80 -14.29 6.29
N ASN A 103 -9.62 -14.88 6.50
CA ASN A 103 -9.50 -16.29 6.84
C ASN A 103 -10.09 -16.62 8.21
N GLU A 104 -9.93 -15.72 9.18
CA GLU A 104 -10.52 -15.84 10.51
C GLU A 104 -12.05 -15.81 10.42
N LEU A 105 -12.62 -14.78 9.77
CA LEU A 105 -14.06 -14.68 9.54
C LEU A 105 -14.62 -15.88 8.76
N SER A 106 -13.90 -16.37 7.75
CA SER A 106 -14.31 -17.57 7.01
C SER A 106 -14.38 -18.80 7.90
N SER A 107 -13.48 -18.91 8.89
CA SER A 107 -13.45 -20.03 9.83
C SER A 107 -14.60 -19.93 10.83
N GLU A 108 -14.90 -18.73 11.33
CA GLU A 108 -16.07 -18.45 12.18
C GLU A 108 -17.38 -18.82 11.47
N VAL A 109 -17.55 -18.40 10.21
CA VAL A 109 -18.75 -18.74 9.41
C VAL A 109 -18.92 -20.26 9.27
N MET A 110 -17.84 -21.02 9.08
CA MET A 110 -17.93 -22.49 8.99
C MET A 110 -18.36 -23.13 10.32
N ILE A 111 -17.92 -22.58 11.45
CA ILE A 111 -18.33 -23.04 12.79
C ILE A 111 -19.81 -22.74 13.03
N ASP A 112 -20.27 -21.55 12.65
CA ASP A 112 -21.66 -21.15 12.76
C ASP A 112 -22.57 -22.02 11.87
N ASP A 113 -22.17 -22.28 10.62
CA ASP A 113 -22.88 -23.17 9.71
C ASP A 113 -22.99 -24.60 10.29
N SER A 114 -21.90 -25.13 10.86
CA SER A 114 -21.92 -26.43 11.52
C SER A 114 -22.87 -26.47 12.72
N SER A 115 -22.87 -25.39 13.52
CA SER A 115 -23.75 -25.24 14.69
C SER A 115 -25.22 -25.17 14.28
N LEU A 116 -25.54 -24.45 13.20
CA LEU A 116 -26.90 -24.38 12.65
C LEU A 116 -27.39 -25.74 12.13
N ILE A 117 -26.52 -26.51 11.47
CA ILE A 117 -26.86 -27.87 11.01
C ILE A 117 -27.15 -28.80 12.21
N SER A 118 -26.35 -28.71 13.28
CA SER A 118 -26.58 -29.47 14.52
C SER A 118 -27.92 -29.09 15.15
N LEU A 119 -28.17 -27.79 15.31
CA LEU A 119 -29.42 -27.28 15.89
C LEU A 119 -30.64 -27.72 15.07
N ALA A 120 -30.57 -27.65 13.74
CA ALA A 120 -31.66 -28.11 12.87
C ALA A 120 -31.94 -29.60 13.03
N SER A 121 -30.91 -30.41 13.28
CA SER A 121 -31.05 -31.85 13.53
C SER A 121 -31.71 -32.12 14.88
N GLU A 122 -31.29 -31.43 15.94
CA GLU A 122 -31.91 -31.50 17.27
C GLU A 122 -33.38 -31.07 17.23
N MET A 123 -33.71 -29.99 16.51
CA MET A 123 -35.08 -29.53 16.33
C MET A 123 -35.96 -30.59 15.65
N LYS A 124 -35.43 -31.30 14.63
CA LYS A 124 -36.17 -32.41 13.99
C LYS A 124 -36.40 -33.56 14.95
N GLU A 125 -35.41 -33.92 15.77
CA GLU A 125 -35.56 -34.98 16.76
C GLU A 125 -36.59 -34.61 17.84
N LEU A 126 -36.54 -33.37 18.35
CA LEU A 126 -37.53 -32.87 19.30
C LEU A 126 -38.93 -32.84 18.70
N GLN A 127 -39.07 -32.43 17.44
CA GLN A 127 -40.35 -32.46 16.74
C GLN A 127 -40.91 -33.88 16.63
N ALA A 128 -40.06 -34.86 16.29
CA ALA A 128 -40.46 -36.26 16.23
C ALA A 128 -40.93 -36.79 17.61
N LYS A 129 -40.22 -36.45 18.69
CA LYS A 129 -40.62 -36.80 20.08
C LYS A 129 -41.95 -36.16 20.47
N ILE A 130 -42.19 -34.90 20.07
CA ILE A 130 -43.46 -34.21 20.30
C ILE A 130 -44.61 -34.94 19.60
N ASP A 131 -44.42 -35.31 18.33
CA ASP A 131 -45.47 -35.98 17.55
C ASP A 131 -45.75 -37.39 18.06
N GLU A 132 -44.73 -38.12 18.52
CA GLU A 132 -44.90 -39.40 19.22
C GLU A 132 -45.70 -39.25 20.52
N CYS A 133 -45.38 -38.24 21.34
CA CYS A 133 -46.13 -37.93 22.56
C CYS A 133 -47.60 -37.60 22.27
N LYS A 134 -47.88 -36.83 21.21
CA LYS A 134 -49.25 -36.53 20.77
C LYS A 134 -50.01 -37.80 20.37
N MET A 135 -49.37 -38.70 19.62
CA MET A 135 -49.97 -39.99 19.24
C MET A 135 -50.28 -40.85 20.47
N ARG A 136 -49.33 -40.96 21.42
CA ARG A 136 -49.54 -41.69 22.67
C ARG A 136 -50.69 -41.12 23.51
N LEU A 137 -50.81 -39.79 23.57
CA LEU A 137 -51.91 -39.13 24.29
C LEU A 137 -53.26 -39.41 23.62
N ALA A 138 -53.33 -39.35 22.29
CA ALA A 138 -54.54 -39.65 21.53
C ALA A 138 -54.99 -41.10 21.74
N ALA A 139 -54.06 -42.06 21.70
CA ALA A 139 -54.34 -43.48 21.96
C ALA A 139 -54.88 -43.70 23.38
N LYS A 140 -54.26 -43.09 24.41
CA LYS A 140 -54.75 -43.15 25.78
C LYS A 140 -56.16 -42.57 25.92
N LYS A 141 -56.44 -41.43 25.28
CA LYS A 141 -57.77 -40.81 25.30
C LYS A 141 -58.84 -41.72 24.70
N CYS A 142 -58.52 -42.42 23.61
CA CYS A 142 -59.41 -43.40 23.00
C CYS A 142 -59.70 -44.58 23.95
N ASN A 143 -58.64 -45.17 24.54
CA ASN A 143 -58.78 -46.30 25.48
C ASN A 143 -59.64 -45.93 26.69
N VAL A 144 -59.38 -44.78 27.32
CA VAL A 144 -60.20 -44.29 28.45
C VAL A 144 -61.66 -44.11 28.05
N SER A 145 -61.92 -43.58 26.85
CA SER A 145 -63.30 -43.43 26.35
C SER A 145 -63.99 -44.79 26.16
N LEU A 146 -63.28 -45.79 25.63
CA LEU A 146 -63.79 -47.15 25.48
C LEU A 146 -64.07 -47.83 26.84
N GLU A 147 -63.19 -47.65 27.82
CA GLU A 147 -63.39 -48.17 29.17
C GLU A 147 -64.61 -47.54 29.84
N ILE A 148 -64.78 -46.22 29.74
CA ILE A 148 -65.96 -45.52 30.25
C ILE A 148 -67.25 -46.09 29.63
N GLU A 149 -67.29 -46.29 28.32
CA GLU A 149 -68.47 -46.86 27.66
C GLU A 149 -68.73 -48.31 28.06
N ARG A 150 -67.69 -49.13 28.25
CA ARG A 150 -67.83 -50.49 28.81
C ARG A 150 -68.40 -50.47 30.23
N THR A 151 -67.89 -49.60 31.10
CA THR A 151 -68.40 -49.47 32.48
C THR A 151 -69.86 -49.01 32.49
N LYS A 152 -70.23 -48.04 31.64
CA LYS A 152 -71.63 -47.61 31.49
C LYS A 152 -72.54 -48.74 31.01
N ALA A 153 -72.09 -49.54 30.04
CA ALA A 153 -72.86 -50.67 29.53
C ALA A 153 -73.09 -51.74 30.62
N LEU A 154 -72.06 -52.04 31.41
CA LEU A 154 -72.14 -52.98 32.53
C LEU A 154 -73.15 -52.51 33.59
N MET A 155 -73.12 -51.22 33.95
CA MET A 155 -74.06 -50.63 34.91
C MET A 155 -75.52 -50.65 34.43
N ARG A 156 -75.78 -50.65 33.11
CA ARG A 156 -77.15 -50.77 32.58
C ARG A 156 -77.66 -52.22 32.56
N ALA A 157 -76.77 -53.19 32.69
CA ALA A 157 -77.10 -54.62 32.65
C ALA A 157 -77.38 -55.22 34.04
N ILE A 158 -77.20 -54.43 35.11
CA ILE A 158 -77.51 -54.74 36.52
C ILE A 158 -78.81 -54.02 36.87
#